data_AF-A0A0F5JS10-F1
#
_entry.id   AF-A0A0F5JS10-F1
#
_cell.length_a   1.000
_cell.length_b   1.000
_cell.length_c   1.000
_cell.angle_alpha   90.00
_cell.angle_beta   90.00
_cell.angle_gamma   90.00
#
_symmetry.space_group_name_H-M   'P 1'
#
loop_
_entity.id
_entity.type
_entity.pdbx_description
1 polymer ?
#
loop_
_entity_poly.entity_id
_entity_poly.type
_entity_poly.pdbx_seq_one_letter_code
_entity_poly.pdbx_strand_id
1 'polypeptide(L)'
;METFKDIIHGDKPVLVDFFATWCGPCKVMSPTVEALGKELVGQARILKIDVDKNEAVANLYRIQSVPTLIIFKKGEIVWRTSGVMEKGALLEQIKKFID
;
A
#
# COMPACT_ATOMS: atom_id res chain seq x y z
N MET A 1 15.48 11.63 -7.64
CA MET A 1 14.07 11.35 -7.28
C MET A 1 13.78 9.92 -7.69
N GLU A 2 13.34 9.07 -6.76
CA GLU A 2 12.93 7.70 -7.09
C GLU A 2 11.53 7.71 -7.72
N THR A 3 11.31 6.90 -8.74
CA THR A 3 9.98 6.69 -9.32
C THR A 3 9.21 5.62 -8.54
N PHE A 4 7.89 5.54 -8.72
CA PHE A 4 7.08 4.46 -8.15
C PHE A 4 7.63 3.07 -8.53
N LYS A 5 8.07 2.92 -9.79
CA LYS A 5 8.68 1.68 -10.28
C LYS A 5 9.95 1.35 -9.52
N ASP A 6 10.84 2.32 -9.30
CA ASP A 6 12.09 2.10 -8.55
C ASP A 6 11.80 1.65 -7.12
N ILE A 7 10.80 2.25 -6.47
CA ILE A 7 10.44 1.93 -5.09
C ILE A 7 9.95 0.48 -4.97
N ILE A 8 9.04 0.03 -5.85
CA ILE A 8 8.49 -1.34 -5.76
C ILE A 8 9.47 -2.44 -6.18
N HIS A 9 10.50 -2.10 -6.96
CA HIS A 9 11.56 -3.05 -7.36
C HIS A 9 12.69 -3.17 -6.33
N GLY A 10 12.69 -2.36 -5.26
CA GLY A 10 13.67 -2.44 -4.20
C GLY A 10 13.60 -3.72 -3.38
N ASP A 11 14.59 -3.90 -2.50
CA ASP A 11 14.75 -5.12 -1.68
C ASP A 11 13.65 -5.28 -0.62
N LYS A 12 13.14 -4.16 -0.10
CA LYS A 12 12.15 -4.15 0.97
C LYS A 12 10.74 -4.32 0.39
N PRO A 13 9.85 -5.08 1.07
CA PRO A 13 8.45 -5.11 0.67
C PRO A 13 7.83 -3.71 0.74
N VAL A 14 6.93 -3.41 -0.19
CA VAL A 14 6.24 -2.12 -0.29
C VAL A 14 4.74 -2.35 -0.15
N LEU A 15 4.13 -1.84 0.91
CA LEU A 15 2.67 -1.75 1.00
C LEU A 15 2.21 -0.43 0.39
N VAL A 16 1.25 -0.50 -0.52
CA VAL A 16 0.63 0.66 -1.17
C VAL A 16 -0.85 0.68 -0.83
N ASP A 17 -1.31 1.78 -0.24
CA ASP A 17 -2.72 2.11 -0.03
C ASP A 17 -3.22 3.00 -1.16
N PHE A 18 -4.02 2.43 -2.05
CA PHE A 18 -4.74 3.16 -3.09
C PHE A 18 -6.03 3.71 -2.49
N PHE A 19 -6.08 5.02 -2.31
CA PHE A 19 -7.15 5.74 -1.63
C PHE A 19 -7.72 6.86 -2.51
N ALA A 20 -8.84 7.44 -2.06
CA ALA A 20 -9.37 8.68 -2.60
C ALA A 20 -9.78 9.63 -1.46
N THR A 21 -9.78 10.94 -1.70
CA THR A 21 -10.08 11.94 -0.65
C THR A 21 -11.54 11.94 -0.21
N TRP A 22 -12.44 11.57 -1.12
CA TRP A 22 -13.89 11.44 -0.89
C TRP A 22 -14.29 10.09 -0.26
N CYS A 23 -13.35 9.15 -0.15
CA CYS A 23 -13.63 7.81 0.34
C CYS A 23 -13.70 7.77 1.88
N GLY A 24 -14.91 7.59 2.41
CA GLY A 24 -15.15 7.43 3.85
C GLY A 24 -14.35 6.29 4.49
N PRO A 25 -14.40 5.05 3.95
CA PRO A 25 -13.60 3.94 4.46
C PRO A 25 -12.09 4.19 4.44
N CYS A 26 -11.59 4.96 3.48
CA CYS A 26 -10.17 5.32 3.39
C CYS A 26 -9.73 6.20 4.57
N LYS A 27 -10.61 7.08 5.06
CA LYS A 27 -10.34 7.88 6.27
C LYS A 27 -10.16 7.01 7.51
N VAL A 28 -10.84 5.86 7.57
CA VAL A 28 -10.67 4.86 8.64
C VAL A 28 -9.38 4.05 8.46
N MET A 29 -9.02 3.72 7.22
CA MET A 29 -7.81 2.96 6.91
C MET A 29 -6.51 3.78 7.07
N SER A 30 -6.58 5.09 6.81
CA SER A 30 -5.42 5.99 6.77
C SER A 30 -4.55 5.98 8.04
N PRO A 31 -5.10 6.09 9.28
CA PRO A 31 -4.31 6.02 10.50
C PRO A 31 -3.60 4.67 10.68
N THR A 32 -4.25 3.58 10.26
CA THR A 32 -3.67 2.22 10.30
C THR A 32 -2.42 2.13 9.42
N VAL A 33 -2.51 2.61 8.17
CA VAL A 33 -1.39 2.61 7.21
C VAL A 33 -0.25 3.51 7.71
N GLU A 34 -0.57 4.69 8.23
CA GLU A 34 0.44 5.62 8.78
C GLU A 34 1.15 5.07 10.02
N ALA A 35 0.42 4.38 10.91
CA ALA A 35 1.01 3.72 12.07
C ALA A 35 2.00 2.62 11.64
N LEU A 36 1.65 1.80 10.65
CA LEU A 36 2.56 0.80 10.09
C LEU A 36 3.79 1.42 9.44
N GLY A 37 3.62 2.57 8.76
CA GLY A 37 4.73 3.32 8.18
C GLY A 37 5.77 3.74 9.21
N LYS A 38 5.33 4.06 10.44
CA LYS A 38 6.22 4.39 11.56
C LYS A 38 6.83 3.14 12.20
N GLU A 39 6.06 2.06 12.33
CA GLU A 39 6.47 0.82 12.99
C GLU A 39 7.51 0.03 12.15
N LEU A 40 7.38 0.07 10.83
CA LEU A 40 8.19 -0.73 9.89
C LEU A 40 9.32 0.07 9.22
N VAL A 41 9.69 1.23 9.78
CA VAL A 41 10.81 2.03 9.28
C VAL A 41 12.05 1.16 9.19
N GLY A 42 12.67 1.13 8.00
CA GLY A 42 13.86 0.33 7.74
C GLY A 42 13.59 -1.12 7.36
N GLN A 43 12.39 -1.66 7.57
CA GLN A 43 12.04 -3.04 7.24
C GLN A 43 11.12 -3.14 6.02
N ALA A 44 10.16 -2.23 5.89
CA ALA A 44 9.24 -2.12 4.76
C ALA A 44 9.07 -0.66 4.32
N ARG A 45 8.52 -0.45 3.12
CA ARG A 45 8.10 0.88 2.65
C ARG A 45 6.59 0.93 2.62
N ILE A 46 6.01 2.01 3.14
CA ILE A 46 4.57 2.23 3.11
C ILE A 46 4.28 3.47 2.27
N LEU A 47 3.43 3.33 1.25
CA LEU A 47 3.04 4.38 0.33
C LEU A 47 1.52 4.56 0.33
N LYS A 48 1.07 5.77 0.05
CA LYS A 48 -0.33 6.08 -0.20
C LYS A 48 -0.44 6.74 -1.56
N ILE A 49 -1.32 6.23 -2.41
CA ILE A 49 -1.56 6.75 -3.77
C ILE A 49 -3.01 7.21 -3.85
N ASP A 50 -3.16 8.52 -4.11
CA ASP A 50 -4.44 9.11 -4.44
C ASP A 50 -4.80 8.72 -5.89
N VAL A 51 -5.83 7.90 -6.06
CA VAL A 51 -6.22 7.36 -7.38
C VAL A 51 -6.71 8.46 -8.33
N ASP A 52 -7.29 9.55 -7.81
CA ASP A 52 -7.79 10.67 -8.61
C ASP A 52 -6.63 11.48 -9.20
N LYS A 53 -5.47 11.47 -8.53
CA LYS A 53 -4.26 12.18 -8.99
C LYS A 53 -3.31 11.29 -9.79
N ASN A 54 -3.50 9.98 -9.73
CA ASN A 54 -2.59 8.99 -10.30
C ASN A 54 -3.35 7.95 -11.14
N GLU A 55 -4.26 8.41 -11.99
CA GLU A 55 -5.16 7.56 -12.79
C GLU A 55 -4.41 6.50 -13.60
N ALA A 56 -3.27 6.85 -14.22
CA ALA A 56 -2.46 5.91 -14.98
C ALA A 56 -1.97 4.73 -14.13
N VAL A 57 -1.53 4.99 -12.89
CA VAL A 57 -1.08 3.95 -11.96
C VAL A 57 -2.27 3.15 -11.44
N ALA A 58 -3.37 3.81 -11.10
CA ALA A 58 -4.61 3.14 -10.68
C ALA A 58 -5.14 2.20 -11.78
N ASN A 59 -5.12 2.63 -13.04
CA ASN A 59 -5.52 1.81 -14.19
C ASN A 59 -4.56 0.64 -14.42
N LEU A 60 -3.24 0.87 -14.34
CA LEU A 60 -2.22 -0.17 -14.49
C LEU A 60 -2.45 -1.32 -13.50
N TYR A 61 -2.78 -1.00 -12.25
CA TYR A 61 -3.04 -1.99 -11.19
C TYR A 61 -4.51 -2.39 -11.07
N ARG A 62 -5.37 -1.94 -12.00
CA ARG A 62 -6.80 -2.25 -12.06
C ARG A 62 -7.50 -1.98 -10.73
N ILE A 63 -7.32 -0.78 -10.18
CA ILE A 63 -7.98 -0.36 -8.94
C ILE A 63 -9.44 -0.05 -9.27
N GLN A 64 -10.36 -0.89 -8.79
CA GLN A 64 -11.80 -0.77 -9.05
C GLN A 64 -12.59 -0.22 -7.85
N SER A 65 -11.99 -0.25 -6.67
CA SER A 65 -12.58 0.23 -5.42
C SER A 65 -11.49 0.74 -4.49
N VAL A 66 -11.85 1.68 -3.62
CA VAL A 66 -10.95 2.23 -2.60
C VAL A 66 -11.54 2.03 -1.19
N PRO A 67 -10.71 1.77 -0.16
CA PRO A 67 -9.27 1.55 -0.27
C PRO A 67 -8.96 0.19 -0.91
N THR A 68 -7.87 0.12 -1.68
CA THR A 68 -7.27 -1.13 -2.12
C THR A 68 -5.82 -1.15 -1.65
N LEU A 69 -5.43 -2.21 -0.98
CA LEU A 69 -4.09 -2.39 -0.44
C LEU A 69 -3.36 -3.44 -1.27
N ILE A 70 -2.13 -3.13 -1.68
CA ILE A 70 -1.28 -4.05 -2.46
C ILE A 70 0.10 -4.11 -1.80
N ILE A 71 0.64 -5.31 -1.62
CA ILE A 71 2.03 -5.51 -1.23
C ILE A 71 2.83 -5.92 -2.46
N PHE A 72 3.89 -5.17 -2.72
CA PHE A 72 4.90 -5.48 -3.72
C PHE A 72 6.17 -6.02 -3.07
N LYS A 73 6.83 -6.97 -3.71
CA LYS A 73 8.19 -7.43 -3.36
C LYS A 73 8.94 -7.68 -4.66
N LYS A 74 10.11 -7.04 -4.84
CA LYS A 74 10.93 -7.17 -6.05
C LYS A 74 10.15 -6.93 -7.35
N GLY A 75 9.25 -5.95 -7.34
CA GLY A 75 8.43 -5.56 -8.49
C GLY A 75 7.15 -6.39 -8.69
N GLU A 76 6.96 -7.49 -7.96
CA GLU A 76 5.80 -8.37 -8.10
C GLU A 76 4.73 -8.10 -7.05
N ILE A 77 3.46 -8.29 -7.43
CA ILE A 77 2.34 -8.27 -6.50
C ILE A 77 2.29 -9.60 -5.76
N VAL A 78 2.60 -9.59 -4.48
CA VAL A 78 2.59 -10.80 -3.63
C VAL A 78 1.33 -10.90 -2.78
N TRP A 79 0.59 -9.79 -2.64
CA TRP A 79 -0.68 -9.77 -1.93
C TRP A 79 -1.53 -8.56 -2.32
N ARG A 80 -2.86 -8.72 -2.29
CA ARG A 80 -3.84 -7.67 -2.58
C ARG A 80 -5.11 -7.90 -1.78
N THR A 81 -5.70 -6.82 -1.27
CA THR A 81 -7.07 -6.83 -0.72
C THR A 81 -7.77 -5.48 -0.95
N SER A 82 -9.07 -5.45 -0.78
CA SER A 82 -9.88 -4.23 -0.81
C SER A 82 -10.69 -4.09 0.47
N GLY A 83 -10.93 -2.85 0.88
CA GLY A 83 -11.66 -2.53 2.10
C GLY A 83 -10.76 -2.25 3.31
N VAL A 84 -11.41 -1.97 4.43
CA VAL A 84 -10.73 -1.65 5.70
C VAL A 84 -10.25 -2.94 6.36
N MET A 85 -9.10 -2.87 7.03
CA MET A 85 -8.59 -3.96 7.83
C MET A 85 -7.92 -3.49 9.11
N GLU A 86 -7.90 -4.37 10.10
CA GLU A 86 -7.23 -4.14 11.37
C GLU A 86 -5.71 -4.04 11.21
N LYS A 87 -5.08 -3.17 12.01
CA LYS A 87 -3.62 -2.96 11.98
C LYS A 87 -2.85 -4.26 12.16
N GLY A 88 -3.27 -5.09 13.13
CA GLY A 88 -2.60 -6.36 13.42
C GLY A 88 -2.62 -7.31 12.24
N ALA A 89 -3.77 -7.46 11.57
CA ALA A 89 -3.88 -8.32 10.40
C ALA A 89 -2.98 -7.85 9.24
N LEU A 90 -2.90 -6.54 9.02
CA LEU A 90 -2.06 -5.95 7.97
C LEU A 90 -0.57 -6.07 8.30
N LEU A 91 -0.20 -5.88 9.56
CA LEU A 91 1.15 -6.08 10.06
C LEU A 91 1.62 -7.52 9.85
N GLU A 92 0.80 -8.49 10.26
CA GLU A 92 1.11 -9.91 10.06
C GLU A 92 1.24 -10.25 8.58
N GLN A 93 0.44 -9.61 7.72
CA GLN A 93 0.51 -9.86 6.30
C GLN A 93 1.78 -9.32 5.65
N ILE A 94 2.20 -8.09 5.97
CA ILE A 94 3.44 -7.53 5.39
C ILE A 94 4.70 -8.20 5.95
N LYS A 95 4.68 -8.63 7.22
CA LYS A 95 5.80 -9.37 7.84
C LYS A 95 6.16 -10.66 7.13
N LYS A 96 5.21 -11.33 6.46
CA LYS A 96 5.48 -12.52 5.63
C LYS A 96 6.47 -12.27 4.48
N PHE A 97 6.73 -11.01 4.14
CA PHE A 97 7.58 -10.60 3.02
C PHE A 97 8.80 -9.76 3.45
N ILE A 98 9.00 -9.61 4.76
CA ILE A 98 10.21 -9.00 5.34
C ILE A 98 11.23 -10.13 5.52
N ASP A 99 12.46 -9.90 5.06
CA ASP A 99 13.58 -10.83 5.19
C ASP A 99 14.24 -10.74 6.58
#